data_AF-A0A8H4S1E0-F1
#
_entry.id   AF-A0A8H4S1E0-F1
#
_cell.length_a   1.000
_cell.length_b   1.000
_cell.length_c   1.000
_cell.angle_alpha   90.00
_cell.angle_beta   90.00
_cell.angle_gamma   90.00
#
_symmetry.space_group_name_H-M   'P 1'
#
loop_
_entity.id
_entity.type
_entity.pdbx_description
1 polymer ?
#
loop_
_entity_poly.entity_id
_entity_poly.type
_entity_poly.pdbx_seq_one_letter_code
_entity_poly.pdbx_strand_id
1 'polypeptide(L)'
;MLLSFPSYSLALAAIPNVSAHYFFPHFIANGNFTGYYEYVREDTQNHMPMKGQYSSNDFRCNTGSQDFASKTGVYKVKAGNEIGFGTDFNALIQHPGPLQVYMSKATGDVRDYDGSGD
;
A
#
# COMPACT_ATOMS: atom_id res chain seq x y z
N MET A 1 -18.22 17.12 58.69
CA MET A 1 -17.16 16.11 58.48
C MET A 1 -16.83 16.10 56.99
N LEU A 2 -15.78 16.81 56.58
CA LEU A 2 -15.30 16.82 55.19
C LEU A 2 -14.31 15.66 55.04
N LEU A 3 -14.66 14.63 54.26
CA LEU A 3 -13.75 13.55 53.91
C LEU A 3 -13.07 13.92 52.59
N SER A 4 -11.77 14.20 52.65
CA SER A 4 -10.90 14.39 51.49
C SER A 4 -10.42 13.01 51.01
N PHE A 5 -10.69 12.66 49.76
CA PHE A 5 -10.18 11.45 49.12
C PHE A 5 -8.94 11.81 48.27
N PRO A 6 -7.79 11.15 48.44
CA PRO A 6 -6.62 11.41 47.60
C PRO A 6 -6.83 10.83 46.20
N SER A 7 -6.79 11.69 45.19
CA SER A 7 -6.86 11.30 43.78
C SER A 7 -5.57 10.60 43.36
N TYR A 8 -5.60 9.27 43.22
CA TYR A 8 -4.54 8.51 42.58
C TYR A 8 -4.70 8.63 41.06
N SER A 9 -3.81 9.38 40.40
CA SER A 9 -3.76 9.46 38.94
C SER A 9 -3.23 8.14 38.36
N LEU A 10 -4.09 7.36 37.69
CA LEU A 10 -3.67 6.24 36.86
C LEU A 10 -2.90 6.79 35.65
N ALA A 11 -1.58 6.59 35.61
CA ALA A 11 -0.79 6.82 34.42
C ALA A 11 -1.03 5.67 33.42
N LEU A 12 -1.79 5.95 32.35
CA LEU A 12 -2.02 5.00 31.26
C LEU A 12 -0.75 4.90 30.42
N ALA A 13 0.02 3.83 30.56
CA ALA A 13 1.17 3.56 29.71
C ALA A 13 0.69 3.34 28.26
N ALA A 14 1.08 4.22 27.34
CA ALA A 14 0.84 4.03 25.92
C ALA A 14 1.74 2.90 25.41
N ILE A 15 1.16 1.75 25.08
CA ILE A 15 1.86 0.65 24.42
C ILE A 15 2.06 1.05 22.96
N PRO A 16 3.29 1.12 22.43
CA PRO A 16 3.49 1.38 21.02
C PRO A 16 2.94 0.20 20.20
N ASN A 17 1.96 0.48 19.33
CA ASN A 17 1.49 -0.49 18.35
C ASN A 17 2.55 -0.60 17.24
N VAL A 18 3.38 -1.65 17.29
CA VAL A 18 4.31 -1.94 16.21
C VAL A 18 3.57 -2.79 15.17
N SER A 19 3.22 -2.19 14.03
CA SER A 19 2.76 -2.96 12.86
C SER A 19 3.96 -3.31 12.00
N ALA A 20 4.19 -4.61 11.76
CA ALA A 20 5.22 -5.08 10.84
C ALA A 20 4.75 -5.11 9.38
N HIS A 21 3.50 -4.75 9.12
CA HIS A 21 2.92 -4.79 7.79
C HIS A 21 3.11 -3.45 7.06
N TYR A 22 3.31 -3.56 5.76
CA TYR A 22 3.56 -2.44 4.86
C TYR A 22 2.79 -2.66 3.56
N PHE A 23 2.49 -1.56 2.89
CA PHE A 23 1.91 -1.50 1.56
C PHE A 23 2.54 -0.32 0.82
N PHE A 24 2.25 -0.18 -0.48
CA PHE A 24 2.98 0.72 -1.36
C PHE A 24 2.08 1.80 -1.98
N PRO A 25 1.67 2.85 -1.23
CA PRO A 25 0.77 3.86 -1.75
C PRO A 25 1.45 4.89 -2.66
N HIS A 26 2.79 4.92 -2.69
CA HIS A 26 3.56 5.91 -3.45
C HIS A 26 4.20 5.29 -4.68
N PHE A 27 4.08 5.97 -5.82
CA PHE A 27 4.95 5.75 -6.95
C PHE A 27 6.19 6.63 -6.82
N ILE A 28 7.34 6.15 -7.30
CA ILE A 28 8.60 6.89 -7.29
C ILE A 28 9.08 7.01 -8.73
N ALA A 29 9.30 8.25 -9.17
CA ALA A 29 9.84 8.54 -10.49
C ALA A 29 10.97 9.56 -10.40
N ASN A 30 12.11 9.24 -11.02
CA ASN A 30 13.32 10.07 -10.96
C ASN A 30 13.69 10.44 -9.51
N GLY A 31 13.55 9.49 -8.57
CA GLY A 31 13.83 9.69 -7.15
C GLY A 31 12.78 10.48 -6.35
N ASN A 32 11.71 10.96 -6.97
CA ASN A 32 10.65 11.72 -6.29
C ASN A 32 9.44 10.85 -5.99
N PHE A 33 8.98 10.90 -4.74
CA PHE A 33 7.73 10.26 -4.31
C PHE A 33 6.54 11.10 -4.80
N THR A 34 5.57 10.44 -5.43
CA THR A 34 4.31 11.06 -5.84
C THR A 34 3.33 11.14 -4.66
N GLY A 35 2.20 11.80 -4.88
CA GLY A 35 1.10 11.83 -3.93
C GLY A 35 0.59 10.43 -3.58
N TYR A 36 -0.04 10.33 -2.41
CA TYR A 36 -0.61 9.11 -1.87
C TYR A 36 -1.71 8.57 -2.81
N TYR A 37 -1.57 7.33 -3.27
CA TYR A 37 -2.42 6.69 -4.28
C TYR A 37 -2.59 7.47 -5.60
N GLU A 38 -1.68 8.39 -5.92
CA GLU A 38 -1.78 9.20 -7.15
C GLU A 38 -1.65 8.34 -8.41
N TYR A 39 -0.73 7.37 -8.40
CA TYR A 39 -0.47 6.45 -9.52
C TYR A 39 -0.47 4.98 -9.11
N VAL A 40 -0.91 4.67 -7.88
CA VAL A 40 -1.02 3.31 -7.37
C VAL A 40 -2.45 3.07 -6.94
N ARG A 41 -3.03 1.93 -7.31
CA ARG A 41 -4.38 1.56 -6.89
C ARG A 41 -4.38 1.25 -5.40
N GLU A 42 -5.32 1.86 -4.68
CA GLU A 42 -5.68 1.43 -3.34
C GLU A 42 -6.40 0.07 -3.39
N ASP A 43 -6.53 -0.58 -2.24
CA ASP A 43 -7.22 -1.86 -2.08
C ASP A 43 -8.08 -1.86 -0.81
N THR A 44 -8.86 -2.92 -0.60
CA THR A 44 -9.76 -3.04 0.56
C THR A 44 -9.17 -3.87 1.70
N GLN A 45 -7.89 -4.28 1.61
CA GLN A 45 -7.19 -5.06 2.65
C GLN A 45 -6.43 -4.17 3.63
N ASN A 46 -6.44 -2.84 3.44
CA ASN A 46 -5.73 -1.89 4.28
C ASN A 46 -4.22 -2.19 4.27
N HIS A 47 -3.63 -2.59 5.41
CA HIS A 47 -2.23 -3.02 5.46
C HIS A 47 -2.06 -4.54 5.57
N MET A 48 -3.13 -5.33 5.43
CA MET A 48 -3.05 -6.77 5.63
C MET A 48 -2.51 -7.48 4.38
N PRO A 49 -1.55 -8.42 4.53
CA PRO A 49 -1.01 -9.16 3.40
C PRO A 49 -2.01 -10.23 2.94
N MET A 50 -2.06 -10.46 1.64
CA MET A 50 -2.81 -11.56 1.04
C MET A 50 -2.14 -12.90 1.38
N LYS A 51 -2.93 -13.88 1.86
CA LYS A 51 -2.43 -15.22 2.25
C LYS A 51 -3.30 -16.32 1.65
N GLY A 52 -2.68 -17.32 1.05
CA GLY A 52 -3.35 -18.56 0.63
C GLY A 52 -4.28 -18.47 -0.60
N GLN A 53 -4.47 -17.29 -1.19
CA GLN A 53 -5.39 -17.06 -2.30
C GLN A 53 -4.65 -16.80 -3.63
N TYR A 54 -3.58 -17.56 -3.90
CA TYR A 54 -2.67 -17.31 -5.03
C TYR A 54 -3.29 -17.60 -6.41
N SER A 55 -4.39 -18.34 -6.47
CA SER A 55 -5.16 -18.58 -7.70
C SER A 55 -6.28 -17.55 -7.93
N SER A 56 -6.51 -16.63 -6.98
CA SER A 56 -7.50 -15.57 -7.14
C SER A 56 -7.02 -14.51 -8.13
N ASN A 57 -7.95 -13.92 -8.88
CA ASN A 57 -7.64 -12.76 -9.73
C ASN A 57 -7.18 -11.54 -8.91
N ASP A 58 -7.59 -11.46 -7.64
CA ASP A 58 -7.11 -10.43 -6.72
C ASP A 58 -5.59 -10.50 -6.49
N PHE A 59 -4.94 -11.64 -6.75
CA PHE A 59 -3.50 -11.76 -6.58
C PHE A 59 -2.70 -10.90 -7.59
N ARG A 60 -3.35 -10.38 -8.65
CA ARG A 60 -2.72 -9.50 -9.64
C ARG A 60 -2.42 -8.11 -9.10
N CYS A 61 -3.40 -7.49 -8.44
CA CYS A 61 -3.35 -6.09 -8.01
C CYS A 61 -3.94 -5.86 -6.61
N ASN A 62 -4.12 -6.90 -5.81
CA ASN A 62 -4.77 -6.91 -4.50
C ASN A 62 -6.32 -6.83 -4.52
N THR A 63 -6.96 -7.27 -3.44
CA THR A 63 -8.42 -7.39 -3.32
C THR A 63 -9.13 -6.04 -3.41
N GLY A 64 -10.11 -5.95 -4.31
CA GLY A 64 -10.93 -4.75 -4.50
C GLY A 64 -10.23 -3.61 -5.21
N SER A 65 -8.97 -3.76 -5.64
CA SER A 65 -8.22 -2.64 -6.21
C SER A 65 -8.73 -2.14 -7.56
N GLN A 66 -9.50 -2.97 -8.28
CA GLN A 66 -10.10 -2.58 -9.54
C GLN A 66 -11.09 -1.41 -9.38
N ASP A 67 -11.78 -1.32 -8.24
CA ASP A 67 -12.71 -0.22 -7.93
C ASP A 67 -12.00 1.14 -7.75
N PHE A 68 -10.66 1.11 -7.66
CA PHE A 68 -9.81 2.29 -7.53
C PHE A 68 -9.02 2.60 -8.81
N ALA A 69 -9.05 1.72 -9.83
CA ALA A 69 -8.28 1.91 -11.06
C ALA A 69 -8.61 3.25 -11.75
N SER A 70 -9.89 3.59 -11.86
CA SER A 70 -10.37 4.85 -12.46
C SER A 70 -10.04 6.11 -11.66
N LYS A 71 -9.65 5.97 -10.38
CA LYS A 71 -9.27 7.07 -9.49
C LYS A 71 -7.79 7.44 -9.60
N THR A 72 -6.98 6.58 -10.23
CA THR A 72 -5.54 6.80 -10.40
C THR A 72 -5.23 7.66 -11.63
N GLY A 73 -4.18 8.46 -11.53
CA GLY A 73 -3.52 9.06 -12.68
C GLY A 73 -2.74 8.01 -13.48
N VAL A 74 -2.33 8.37 -14.70
CA VAL A 74 -1.47 7.52 -15.55
C VAL A 74 -0.11 8.20 -15.73
N TYR A 75 0.92 7.63 -15.11
CA TYR A 75 2.27 8.19 -15.20
C TYR A 75 2.94 7.80 -16.53
N LYS A 76 3.52 8.79 -17.22
CA LYS A 76 4.26 8.55 -18.47
C LYS A 76 5.72 8.25 -18.16
N VAL A 77 6.13 6.99 -18.34
CA VAL A 77 7.51 6.54 -18.15
C VAL A 77 8.18 6.31 -19.51
N LYS A 78 9.44 6.72 -19.67
CA LYS A 78 10.27 6.32 -20.81
C LYS A 78 10.93 4.98 -20.50
N ALA A 79 10.97 4.07 -21.48
CA ALA A 79 11.69 2.81 -21.32
C ALA A 79 13.15 3.06 -20.92
N GLY A 80 13.64 2.30 -19.94
CA GLY A 80 14.98 2.47 -19.36
C GLY A 80 15.04 3.45 -18.19
N ASN A 81 13.99 4.22 -17.91
CA ASN A 81 13.94 5.01 -16.68
C ASN A 81 13.77 4.10 -15.46
N GLU A 82 14.42 4.49 -14.36
CA GLU A 82 14.20 3.89 -13.06
C GLU A 82 12.86 4.38 -12.48
N ILE A 83 12.09 3.42 -11.96
CA ILE A 83 10.85 3.63 -11.22
C ILE A 83 10.93 2.88 -9.91
N GLY A 84 10.11 3.28 -8.94
CA GLY A 84 10.02 2.61 -7.66
C GLY A 84 8.64 2.70 -7.04
N PHE A 85 8.49 2.01 -5.91
CA PHE A 85 7.28 2.00 -5.10
C PHE A 85 7.68 2.24 -3.65
N GLY A 86 7.10 3.28 -3.05
CA GLY A 86 7.40 3.70 -1.68
C GLY A 86 6.42 3.10 -0.69
N THR A 87 6.93 2.66 0.46
CA THR A 87 6.11 2.17 1.57
C THR A 87 5.38 3.30 2.28
N ASP A 88 4.24 2.98 2.89
CA ASP A 88 3.52 3.90 3.77
C ASP A 88 4.36 4.27 5.02
N PHE A 89 4.20 5.50 5.50
CA PHE A 89 4.91 6.08 6.66
C PHE A 89 6.43 5.85 6.71
N ASN A 90 7.10 5.72 5.55
CA ASN A 90 8.51 5.32 5.45
C ASN A 90 8.84 4.01 6.20
N ALA A 91 7.87 3.09 6.29
CA ALA A 91 8.04 1.81 6.93
C ALA A 91 9.14 1.00 6.22
N LEU A 92 10.01 0.35 6.99
CA LEU A 92 11.03 -0.54 6.44
C LEU A 92 10.44 -1.93 6.18
N ILE A 93 10.82 -2.55 5.06
CA ILE A 93 10.53 -3.96 4.79
C ILE A 93 11.39 -4.81 5.72
N GLN A 94 10.80 -5.38 6.78
CA GLN A 94 11.52 -6.17 7.79
C GLN A 94 11.37 -7.68 7.61
N HIS A 95 10.36 -8.13 6.86
CA HIS A 95 10.15 -9.56 6.62
C HIS A 95 11.10 -10.06 5.52
N PRO A 96 11.89 -11.11 5.78
CA PRO A 96 12.78 -11.65 4.77
C PRO A 96 11.98 -12.32 3.65
N GLY A 97 12.30 -11.99 2.41
CA GLY A 97 11.66 -12.55 1.23
C GLY A 97 12.12 -11.84 -0.06
N PRO A 98 11.80 -12.40 -1.22
CA PRO A 98 12.08 -11.75 -2.49
C PRO A 98 11.10 -10.58 -2.75
N LEU A 99 11.60 -9.53 -3.40
CA LEU A 99 10.76 -8.55 -4.08
C LEU A 99 10.61 -8.98 -5.55
N GLN A 100 9.40 -8.93 -6.07
CA GLN A 100 9.11 -9.24 -7.47
C GLN A 100 8.33 -8.08 -8.09
N VAL A 101 8.68 -7.71 -9.31
CA VAL A 101 8.03 -6.63 -10.06
C VAL A 101 7.62 -7.19 -11.41
N TYR A 102 6.37 -6.98 -11.77
CA TYR A 102 5.78 -7.45 -13.02
C TYR A 102 5.21 -6.26 -13.79
N MET A 103 5.15 -6.41 -15.10
CA MET A 103 4.50 -5.45 -15.99
C MET A 103 3.64 -6.25 -16.96
N SER A 104 2.43 -5.80 -17.19
CA SER A 104 1.51 -6.38 -18.15
C SER A 104 1.00 -5.29 -19.08
N LYS A 105 0.89 -5.61 -20.37
CA LYS A 105 0.52 -4.63 -21.39
C LYS A 105 -1.00 -4.50 -21.47
N ALA A 106 -1.54 -3.34 -21.05
CA ALA A 106 -2.95 -3.02 -21.29
C ALA A 106 -3.26 -2.91 -22.80
N THR A 107 -4.40 -3.46 -23.21
CA THR A 107 -4.93 -3.36 -24.58
C THR A 107 -5.65 -2.05 -24.87
N GLY A 108 -5.95 -1.28 -23.81
CA GLY A 108 -6.62 0.02 -23.84
C GLY A 108 -6.15 0.93 -22.71
N ASP A 109 -7.07 1.74 -22.17
CA ASP A 109 -6.76 2.58 -21.00
C ASP A 109 -6.46 1.69 -19.78
N VAL A 110 -5.33 1.96 -19.12
CA VAL A 110 -4.90 1.20 -17.93
C VAL A 110 -5.86 1.37 -16.75
N ARG A 111 -6.71 2.40 -16.76
CA ARG A 111 -7.72 2.67 -15.72
C ARG A 111 -8.95 1.74 -15.82
N ASP A 112 -9.14 1.10 -16.96
CA ASP A 112 -10.22 0.11 -17.19
C ASP A 112 -9.67 -1.33 -17.22
N TYR A 113 -8.36 -1.50 -17.09
CA TYR A 113 -7.66 -2.77 -17.26
C TYR A 113 -7.47 -3.51 -15.92
N ASP A 114 -7.81 -4.79 -15.87
CA ASP A 114 -7.73 -5.63 -14.66
C ASP A 114 -6.39 -6.39 -14.50
N GLY A 115 -5.43 -6.19 -15.41
CA GLY A 115 -4.16 -6.90 -15.39
C GLY A 115 -4.20 -8.34 -15.92
N SER A 116 -5.24 -8.73 -16.67
CA SER A 116 -5.42 -10.11 -17.20
C SER A 116 -4.57 -10.50 -18.40
N GLY A 117 -3.92 -9.55 -19.06
CA GLY A 117 -3.12 -9.75 -20.26
C GLY A 117 -1.68 -10.16 -19.98
N ASP A 118 -0.95 -10.39 -21.07
CA ASP A 118 0.44 -10.86 -21.07
C ASP A 118 1.44 -9.84 -20.49
#